data_AF-A0A7L4BJ84-F1
#
_entry.id   AF-A0A7L4BJ84-F1
#
_cell.length_a   1.000
_cell.length_b   1.000
_cell.length_c   1.000
_cell.angle_alpha   90.00
_cell.angle_beta   90.00
_cell.angle_gamma   90.00
#
_symmetry.space_group_name_H-M   'P 1'
#
loop_
_entity.id
_entity.type
_entity.pdbx_description
1 polymer ?
#
loop_
_entity_poly.entity_id
_entity_poly.type
_entity_poly.pdbx_seq_one_letter_code
_entity_poly.pdbx_strand_id
1 'polypeptide(L)'
;MVRLCHQLALECEELPRPFHRQVLVPGGHRVSLPYEFLVPCLCVEASYPHHDSPRRKHCPFRDQPATYGTELWSSVRFHDYSTSSKDQMAMVLSASCPLHPWATLCWREAADKTAPCHDIPNSTASEEEQAYTLDKVDVHPQLCFRFSYGNSSHVECPHHQETAWNVSMSTWGLQLRLRLTSSIPAAFSATLCQRRGGQCEPEAPLYTVTQVSGAGLGGHMGRGDRATLTCPCALQPEGSAPGELALLLPVQVLGSCVLVWRSDVRFARKQLLCPDSEWRSR
;
A
#
# COMPACT_ATOMS: atom_id res chain seq x y z
N MET A 1 -15.37 -31.41 -31.64
CA MET A 1 -14.40 -30.31 -31.47
C MET A 1 -14.27 -29.98 -30.00
N VAL A 2 -13.04 -29.80 -29.52
CA VAL A 2 -12.75 -29.40 -28.14
C VAL A 2 -11.75 -28.24 -28.17
N ARG A 3 -11.96 -27.23 -27.32
CA ARG A 3 -11.04 -26.09 -27.11
C ARG A 3 -11.05 -25.64 -25.65
N LEU A 4 -10.02 -24.88 -25.29
CA LEU A 4 -10.03 -24.05 -24.08
C LEU A 4 -10.61 -22.67 -24.39
N CYS A 5 -11.22 -22.06 -23.39
CA CYS A 5 -11.75 -20.69 -23.45
C CYS A 5 -11.77 -20.05 -22.05
N HIS A 6 -11.80 -18.72 -22.01
CA HIS A 6 -12.06 -17.95 -20.79
C HIS A 6 -13.56 -17.67 -20.68
N GLN A 7 -14.21 -18.22 -19.65
CA GLN A 7 -15.62 -17.99 -19.38
C GLN A 7 -15.81 -16.62 -18.69
N LEU A 8 -16.27 -15.65 -19.47
CA LEU A 8 -16.75 -14.38 -18.97
C LEU A 8 -18.26 -14.45 -18.70
N ALA A 9 -18.91 -13.33 -18.38
CA ALA A 9 -20.29 -13.30 -17.89
C ALA A 9 -21.28 -14.18 -18.69
N LEU A 10 -21.27 -14.08 -20.03
CA LEU A 10 -22.21 -14.81 -20.89
C LEU A 10 -21.52 -15.65 -21.97
N GLU A 11 -20.25 -15.36 -22.29
CA GLU A 11 -19.56 -15.92 -23.43
C GLU A 11 -18.25 -16.61 -23.03
N CYS A 12 -17.81 -17.53 -23.87
CA CYS A 12 -16.49 -18.16 -23.72
C CYS A 12 -15.56 -17.55 -24.77
N GLU A 13 -14.68 -16.67 -24.32
CA GLU A 13 -13.70 -16.01 -25.18
C GLU A 13 -12.54 -16.93 -25.51
N GLU A 14 -12.01 -16.77 -26.72
CA GLU A 14 -10.85 -17.54 -27.17
C GLU A 14 -9.60 -17.16 -26.40
N LEU A 15 -8.74 -18.15 -26.12
CA LEU A 15 -7.44 -17.87 -25.51
C LEU A 15 -6.59 -17.01 -26.44
N PRO A 16 -5.67 -16.20 -25.89
CA PRO A 16 -4.67 -15.53 -26.70
C PRO A 16 -3.77 -16.55 -27.43
N ARG A 17 -3.24 -16.14 -28.59
CA ARG A 17 -2.21 -16.93 -29.29
C ARG A 17 -0.93 -16.96 -28.44
N PRO A 18 -0.19 -18.09 -28.41
CA PRO A 18 -0.32 -19.30 -29.22
C PRO A 18 -1.22 -20.41 -28.60
N PHE A 19 -1.93 -20.12 -27.51
CA PHE A 19 -2.70 -21.12 -26.75
C PHE A 19 -4.05 -21.45 -27.36
N HIS A 20 -4.59 -20.57 -28.22
CA HIS A 20 -5.78 -20.90 -29.01
C HIS A 20 -5.54 -22.16 -29.86
N ARG A 21 -6.22 -23.25 -29.50
CA ARG A 21 -6.24 -24.49 -30.27
C ARG A 21 -7.62 -25.15 -30.20
N GLN A 22 -8.14 -25.55 -31.36
CA GLN A 22 -9.36 -26.35 -31.48
C GLN A 22 -9.02 -27.70 -32.12
N VAL A 23 -9.43 -28.80 -31.49
CA VAL A 23 -9.04 -30.15 -31.92
C VAL A 23 -10.27 -31.03 -32.07
N LEU A 24 -10.28 -31.86 -33.13
CA LEU A 24 -11.26 -32.94 -33.26
C LEU A 24 -10.77 -34.14 -32.44
N VAL A 25 -11.55 -34.55 -31.45
CA VAL A 25 -11.21 -35.67 -30.55
C VAL A 25 -12.19 -36.81 -30.81
N PRO A 26 -11.74 -37.97 -31.30
CA PRO A 26 -12.57 -39.16 -31.42
C PRO A 26 -13.01 -39.66 -30.04
N GLY A 27 -14.17 -40.33 -29.96
CA GLY A 27 -14.70 -40.85 -28.70
C GLY A 27 -13.69 -41.73 -27.94
N GLY A 28 -13.61 -41.56 -26.62
CA GLY A 28 -12.72 -42.34 -25.74
C GLY A 28 -11.23 -41.95 -25.76
N HIS A 29 -10.84 -40.95 -26.56
CA HIS A 29 -9.45 -40.50 -26.63
C HIS A 29 -9.17 -39.33 -25.68
N ARG A 30 -7.91 -39.20 -25.26
CA ARG A 30 -7.41 -38.07 -24.47
C ARG A 30 -6.76 -37.03 -25.38
N VAL A 31 -6.89 -35.75 -25.03
CA VAL A 31 -6.25 -34.63 -25.73
C VAL A 31 -5.54 -33.74 -24.72
N SER A 32 -4.40 -33.19 -25.11
CA SER A 32 -3.68 -32.16 -24.35
C SER A 32 -3.84 -30.82 -25.06
N LEU A 33 -4.41 -29.85 -24.35
CA LEU A 33 -4.62 -28.49 -24.83
C LEU A 33 -3.66 -27.56 -24.09
N PRO A 34 -2.87 -26.72 -24.80
CA PRO A 34 -1.93 -25.82 -24.18
C PRO A 34 -2.67 -24.64 -23.52
N TYR A 35 -2.16 -24.16 -22.40
CA TYR A 35 -2.65 -22.98 -21.67
C TYR A 35 -1.47 -22.21 -21.07
N GLU A 36 -1.70 -20.94 -20.73
CA GLU A 36 -0.68 -20.08 -20.13
C GLU A 36 -0.69 -20.14 -18.61
N PHE A 37 -1.88 -19.97 -18.00
CA PHE A 37 -2.09 -19.98 -16.56
C PHE A 37 -3.39 -20.71 -16.19
N LEU A 38 -3.38 -21.39 -15.05
CA LEU A 38 -4.56 -21.92 -14.39
C LEU A 38 -5.30 -20.79 -13.66
N VAL A 39 -6.50 -20.47 -14.16
CA VAL A 39 -7.34 -19.38 -13.66
C VAL A 39 -8.81 -19.82 -13.50
N PRO A 40 -9.61 -19.17 -12.62
CA PRO A 40 -10.97 -19.63 -12.29
C PRO A 40 -11.93 -19.64 -13.48
N CYS A 41 -11.70 -18.77 -14.47
CA CYS A 41 -12.51 -18.69 -15.69
C CYS A 41 -12.03 -19.61 -16.80
N LEU A 42 -10.94 -20.38 -16.63
CA LEU A 42 -10.46 -21.30 -17.67
C LEU A 42 -11.39 -22.52 -17.75
N CYS A 43 -12.01 -22.70 -18.91
CA CYS A 43 -13.00 -23.75 -19.15
C CYS A 43 -12.69 -24.55 -20.42
N VAL A 44 -13.16 -25.80 -20.43
CA VAL A 44 -13.15 -26.68 -21.60
C VAL A 44 -14.51 -26.58 -22.27
N GLU A 45 -14.53 -26.22 -23.54
CA GLU A 45 -15.73 -26.21 -24.38
C GLU A 45 -15.65 -27.33 -25.42
N ALA A 46 -16.71 -28.13 -25.51
CA ALA A 46 -16.82 -29.24 -26.45
C ALA A 46 -18.13 -29.16 -27.24
N SER A 47 -18.07 -29.49 -28.53
CA SER A 47 -19.24 -29.57 -29.41
C SER A 47 -19.04 -30.66 -30.46
N TYR A 48 -20.14 -31.16 -31.04
CA TYR A 48 -20.06 -32.02 -32.22
C TYR A 48 -19.59 -31.23 -33.45
N PRO A 49 -18.90 -31.86 -34.41
CA PRO A 49 -18.42 -31.22 -35.64
C PRO A 49 -19.55 -30.99 -36.66
N HIS A 50 -20.74 -30.59 -36.21
CA HIS A 50 -21.88 -30.23 -37.05
C HIS A 50 -22.27 -28.77 -36.81
N HIS A 51 -22.85 -28.13 -37.82
CA HIS A 51 -23.37 -26.77 -37.71
C HIS A 51 -24.40 -26.68 -36.56
N ASP A 52 -24.37 -25.60 -35.80
CA ASP A 52 -25.24 -25.33 -34.64
C ASP A 52 -25.29 -26.41 -33.55
N SER A 53 -24.25 -27.25 -33.47
CA SER A 53 -24.18 -28.23 -32.39
C SER A 53 -24.14 -27.55 -31.01
N PRO A 54 -24.92 -28.03 -30.03
CA PRO A 54 -24.90 -27.48 -28.69
C PRO A 54 -23.49 -27.60 -28.10
N ARG A 55 -23.00 -26.48 -27.56
CA ARG A 55 -21.69 -26.39 -26.91
C ARG A 55 -21.85 -26.73 -25.44
N ARG A 56 -21.09 -27.72 -24.96
CA ARG A 56 -21.04 -28.08 -23.54
C ARG A 56 -19.76 -27.52 -22.94
N LYS A 57 -19.88 -26.92 -21.76
CA LYS A 57 -18.77 -26.25 -21.06
C LYS A 57 -18.55 -26.87 -19.69
N HIS A 58 -17.28 -26.98 -19.30
CA HIS A 58 -16.89 -27.40 -17.96
C HIS A 58 -15.70 -26.57 -17.46
N CYS A 59 -15.81 -26.02 -16.25
CA CYS A 59 -14.84 -25.09 -15.67
C CYS A 59 -14.24 -25.71 -14.40
N PRO A 60 -13.17 -26.51 -14.52
CA PRO A 60 -12.66 -27.31 -13.41
C PRO A 60 -12.00 -26.47 -12.30
N PHE A 61 -11.55 -25.26 -12.62
CA PHE A 61 -10.78 -24.43 -11.69
C PHE A 61 -11.64 -23.47 -10.86
N ARG A 62 -12.92 -23.26 -11.21
CA ARG A 62 -13.78 -22.24 -10.60
C ARG A 62 -13.80 -22.27 -9.07
N ASP A 63 -13.84 -23.47 -8.48
CA ASP A 63 -14.08 -23.64 -7.04
C ASP A 63 -12.82 -24.02 -6.24
N GLN A 64 -11.62 -24.02 -6.84
CA GLN A 64 -10.39 -24.51 -6.21
C GLN A 64 -9.19 -23.55 -6.28
N PRO A 65 -9.31 -22.25 -5.98
CA PRO A 65 -8.22 -21.27 -6.11
C PRO A 65 -6.97 -21.59 -5.28
N ALA A 66 -7.11 -22.36 -4.21
CA ALA A 66 -5.98 -22.79 -3.38
C ALA A 66 -4.99 -23.71 -4.11
N THR A 67 -5.42 -24.46 -5.13
CA THR A 67 -4.55 -25.42 -5.84
C THR A 67 -3.68 -24.76 -6.91
N TYR A 68 -4.05 -23.55 -7.35
CA TYR A 68 -3.39 -22.83 -8.43
C TYR A 68 -3.08 -21.36 -8.07
N GLY A 69 -3.01 -21.04 -6.77
CA GLY A 69 -2.84 -19.66 -6.30
C GLY A 69 -1.65 -18.92 -6.93
N THR A 70 -0.49 -19.57 -7.06
CA THR A 70 0.68 -18.97 -7.71
C THR A 70 0.44 -18.62 -9.18
N GLU A 71 -0.23 -19.51 -9.94
CA GLU A 71 -0.57 -19.23 -11.34
C GLU A 71 -1.67 -18.18 -11.47
N LEU A 72 -2.65 -18.18 -10.54
CA LEU A 72 -3.68 -17.14 -10.46
C LEU A 72 -3.03 -15.76 -10.38
N TRP A 73 -2.16 -15.53 -9.38
CA TRP A 73 -1.55 -14.21 -9.20
C TRP A 73 -0.54 -13.86 -10.29
N SER A 74 0.13 -14.87 -10.88
CA SER A 74 1.00 -14.65 -12.04
C SER A 74 0.24 -14.19 -13.29
N SER A 75 -1.05 -14.54 -13.40
CA SER A 75 -1.91 -14.09 -14.49
C SER A 75 -2.44 -12.65 -14.34
N VAL A 76 -2.29 -12.07 -13.14
CA VAL A 76 -2.79 -10.72 -12.82
C VAL A 76 -1.66 -9.70 -13.01
N ARG A 77 -1.95 -8.61 -13.71
CA ARG A 77 -1.08 -7.44 -13.78
C ARG A 77 -1.56 -6.38 -12.78
N PHE A 78 -0.61 -5.87 -12.01
CA PHE A 78 -0.83 -4.81 -11.04
C PHE A 78 -0.24 -3.50 -11.56
N HIS A 79 -1.08 -2.46 -11.61
CA HIS A 79 -0.67 -1.13 -12.04
C HIS A 79 -0.72 -0.19 -10.84
N ASP A 80 0.45 0.32 -10.43
CA ASP A 80 0.59 1.25 -9.32
C ASP A 80 0.22 2.68 -9.78
N TYR A 81 -0.76 3.28 -9.11
CA TYR A 81 -1.17 4.67 -9.26
C TYR A 81 -1.08 5.42 -7.93
N SER A 82 -0.36 4.86 -6.95
CA SER A 82 -0.17 5.47 -5.64
C SER A 82 0.59 6.77 -5.80
N THR A 83 0.08 7.85 -5.19
CA THR A 83 0.74 9.16 -5.28
C THR A 83 0.97 9.74 -3.90
N SER A 84 2.25 10.00 -3.61
CA SER A 84 2.69 10.76 -2.43
C SER A 84 2.07 12.16 -2.38
N SER A 85 1.63 12.71 -3.52
CA SER A 85 1.02 14.04 -3.59
C SER A 85 -0.42 14.13 -3.03
N LYS A 86 -1.14 13.01 -2.94
CA LYS A 86 -2.57 12.97 -2.58
C LYS A 86 -2.86 12.15 -1.31
N ASP A 87 -1.84 11.72 -0.59
CA ASP A 87 -1.97 10.82 0.57
C ASP A 87 -2.84 9.59 0.28
N GLN A 88 -2.69 9.04 -0.92
CA GLN A 88 -3.55 7.97 -1.42
C GLN A 88 -2.69 6.86 -2.03
N MET A 89 -2.93 5.63 -1.56
CA MET A 89 -2.46 4.42 -2.23
C MET A 89 -3.53 3.94 -3.19
N ALA A 90 -3.13 3.64 -4.42
CA ALA A 90 -4.04 3.20 -5.47
C ALA A 90 -3.38 2.14 -6.35
N MET A 91 -4.09 1.05 -6.61
CA MET A 91 -3.62 -0.01 -7.48
C MET A 91 -4.76 -0.55 -8.34
N VAL A 92 -4.52 -0.65 -9.65
CA VAL A 92 -5.50 -1.17 -10.61
C VAL A 92 -5.07 -2.57 -11.02
N LEU A 93 -6.01 -3.52 -11.00
CA LEU A 93 -5.79 -4.89 -11.40
C LEU A 93 -6.24 -5.09 -12.86
N SER A 94 -5.46 -5.85 -13.60
CA SER A 94 -5.81 -6.29 -14.95
C SER A 94 -5.61 -7.79 -15.07
N ALA A 95 -6.71 -8.52 -15.29
CA ALA A 95 -6.71 -9.97 -15.35
C ALA A 95 -7.62 -10.46 -16.49
N SER A 96 -7.35 -11.67 -16.99
CA SER A 96 -8.20 -12.30 -18.01
C SER A 96 -9.55 -12.77 -17.46
N CYS A 97 -9.65 -12.94 -16.13
CA CYS A 97 -10.88 -13.33 -15.44
C CYS A 97 -11.45 -12.15 -14.63
N PRO A 98 -12.78 -12.09 -14.43
CA PRO A 98 -13.41 -11.10 -13.56
C PRO A 98 -13.18 -11.44 -12.09
N LEU A 99 -11.99 -11.11 -11.60
CA LEU A 99 -11.55 -11.33 -10.22
C LEU A 99 -11.86 -10.09 -9.37
N HIS A 100 -12.38 -10.31 -8.16
CA HIS A 100 -12.64 -9.27 -7.17
C HIS A 100 -12.02 -9.68 -5.83
N PRO A 101 -10.67 -9.70 -5.71
CA PRO A 101 -9.99 -9.96 -4.45
C PRO A 101 -10.28 -8.87 -3.41
N TRP A 102 -10.14 -9.21 -2.12
CA TRP A 102 -10.06 -8.21 -1.06
C TRP A 102 -8.64 -7.65 -0.98
N ALA A 103 -8.50 -6.35 -0.74
CA ALA A 103 -7.21 -5.72 -0.57
C ALA A 103 -7.09 -5.09 0.82
N THR A 104 -5.99 -5.36 1.52
CA THR A 104 -5.63 -4.80 2.83
C THR A 104 -4.19 -4.30 2.82
N LEU A 105 -3.82 -3.36 3.67
CA LEU A 105 -2.42 -2.96 3.81
C LEU A 105 -1.62 -3.93 4.70
N CYS A 106 -0.35 -4.11 4.34
CA CYS A 106 0.64 -4.79 5.16
C CYS A 106 1.98 -4.03 5.13
N TRP A 107 2.78 -4.21 6.18
CA TRP A 107 4.11 -3.62 6.30
C TRP A 107 5.19 -4.68 6.06
N ARG A 108 6.03 -4.46 5.06
CA ARG A 108 7.13 -5.37 4.70
C ARG A 108 8.38 -5.05 5.52
N GLU A 109 8.97 -6.07 6.13
CA GLU A 109 10.12 -5.91 7.03
C GLU A 109 11.36 -5.33 6.32
N ALA A 110 11.61 -5.74 5.08
CA ALA A 110 12.70 -5.26 4.23
C ALA A 110 12.23 -4.96 2.80
N ALA A 111 13.05 -4.28 2.01
CA ALA A 111 12.72 -4.03 0.59
C ALA A 111 12.71 -5.31 -0.27
N ASP A 112 13.29 -6.41 0.24
CA ASP A 112 13.33 -7.70 -0.44
C ASP A 112 11.92 -8.28 -0.65
N LYS A 113 11.64 -8.82 -1.85
CA LYS A 113 10.34 -9.39 -2.22
C LYS A 113 9.96 -10.61 -1.38
N THR A 114 10.94 -11.33 -0.83
CA THR A 114 10.69 -12.50 0.02
C THR A 114 10.51 -12.15 1.50
N ALA A 115 10.70 -10.88 1.88
CA ALA A 115 10.54 -10.47 3.27
C ALA A 115 9.08 -10.62 3.72
N PRO A 116 8.84 -11.05 4.97
CA PRO A 116 7.49 -11.17 5.50
C PRO A 116 6.78 -9.80 5.52
N CYS A 117 5.48 -9.82 5.24
CA CYS A 117 4.61 -8.65 5.33
C CYS A 117 3.64 -8.82 6.49
N HIS A 118 3.67 -7.89 7.44
CA HIS A 118 2.82 -7.92 8.64
C HIS A 118 1.54 -7.12 8.42
N ASP A 119 0.40 -7.71 8.77
CA ASP A 119 -0.90 -7.10 8.51
C ASP A 119 -1.15 -5.84 9.32
N ILE A 120 -1.74 -4.85 8.64
CA ILE A 120 -2.24 -3.63 9.29
C ILE A 120 -3.75 -3.78 9.46
N PRO A 121 -4.28 -3.79 10.69
CA PRO A 121 -5.71 -3.95 10.91
C PRO A 121 -6.50 -2.73 10.37
N ASN A 122 -7.77 -2.95 10.02
CA ASN A 122 -8.70 -1.91 9.56
C ASN A 122 -8.23 -1.13 8.32
N SER A 123 -7.48 -1.78 7.44
CA SER A 123 -6.87 -1.19 6.25
C SER A 123 -7.49 -1.68 4.93
N THR A 124 -8.74 -2.15 4.98
CA THR A 124 -9.44 -2.66 3.80
C THR A 124 -9.67 -1.54 2.78
N ALA A 125 -9.16 -1.73 1.56
CA ALA A 125 -9.32 -0.78 0.47
C ALA A 125 -10.75 -0.81 -0.11
N SER A 126 -11.19 0.33 -0.62
CA SER A 126 -12.38 0.39 -1.47
C SER A 126 -12.05 -0.14 -2.85
N GLU A 127 -12.95 -0.93 -3.43
CA GLU A 127 -12.83 -1.48 -4.78
C GLU A 127 -13.92 -0.87 -5.67
N GLU A 128 -13.51 -0.30 -6.79
CA GLU A 128 -14.39 0.23 -7.84
C GLU A 128 -13.78 -0.09 -9.20
N GLU A 129 -14.47 -0.88 -10.03
CA GLU A 129 -14.01 -1.25 -11.37
C GLU A 129 -12.58 -1.83 -11.41
N GLN A 130 -12.24 -2.74 -10.49
CA GLN A 130 -10.89 -3.29 -10.30
C GLN A 130 -9.81 -2.28 -9.86
N ALA A 131 -10.18 -1.04 -9.55
CA ALA A 131 -9.32 -0.07 -8.90
C ALA A 131 -9.47 -0.14 -7.38
N TYR A 132 -8.35 -0.36 -6.68
CA TYR A 132 -8.29 -0.46 -5.23
C TYR A 132 -7.65 0.79 -4.67
N THR A 133 -8.38 1.52 -3.85
CA THR A 133 -7.92 2.81 -3.29
C THR A 133 -8.02 2.84 -1.78
N LEU A 134 -7.04 3.49 -1.15
CA LEU A 134 -7.06 3.81 0.27
C LEU A 134 -6.51 5.21 0.50
N ASP A 135 -7.33 6.06 1.12
CA ASP A 135 -7.00 7.45 1.44
C ASP A 135 -6.32 7.61 2.80
N LYS A 136 -5.68 8.76 2.99
CA LYS A 136 -4.97 9.14 4.21
C LYS A 136 -3.88 8.13 4.54
N VAL A 137 -3.06 7.83 3.55
CA VAL A 137 -1.95 6.89 3.61
C VAL A 137 -0.64 7.61 3.33
N ASP A 138 0.33 7.38 4.21
CA ASP A 138 1.72 7.78 3.97
C ASP A 138 2.38 6.75 3.05
N VAL A 139 2.36 7.02 1.74
CA VAL A 139 2.87 6.10 0.71
C VAL A 139 4.35 5.80 0.96
N HIS A 140 4.69 4.51 1.01
CA HIS A 140 6.05 4.06 1.32
C HIS A 140 6.40 2.76 0.58
N PRO A 141 7.66 2.53 0.14
CA PRO A 141 8.06 1.31 -0.58
C PRO A 141 7.86 0.00 0.20
N GLN A 142 7.81 0.07 1.53
CA GLN A 142 7.54 -1.07 2.41
C GLN A 142 6.07 -1.20 2.82
N LEU A 143 5.23 -0.23 2.48
CA LEU A 143 3.80 -0.28 2.73
C LEU A 143 3.11 -0.81 1.48
N CYS A 144 2.53 -2.01 1.57
CA CYS A 144 2.12 -2.78 0.40
C CYS A 144 0.64 -3.14 0.48
N PHE A 145 0.02 -3.41 -0.66
CA PHE A 145 -1.28 -4.08 -0.71
C PHE A 145 -1.09 -5.58 -0.63
N ARG A 146 -1.88 -6.22 0.22
CA ARG A 146 -2.12 -7.66 0.21
C ARG A 146 -3.48 -7.94 -0.39
N PHE A 147 -3.48 -8.56 -1.56
CA PHE A 147 -4.67 -9.04 -2.24
C PHE A 147 -4.95 -10.47 -1.80
N SER A 148 -6.21 -10.76 -1.48
CA SER A 148 -6.66 -12.07 -1.00
C SER A 148 -7.87 -12.53 -1.82
N TYR A 149 -7.80 -13.73 -2.36
CA TYR A 149 -8.87 -14.36 -3.11
C TYR A 149 -9.03 -15.82 -2.67
N GLY A 150 -10.15 -16.11 -2.00
CA GLY A 150 -10.33 -17.39 -1.30
C GLY A 150 -9.22 -17.62 -0.27
N ASN A 151 -8.51 -18.74 -0.39
CA ASN A 151 -7.40 -19.10 0.51
C ASN A 151 -6.01 -18.75 -0.06
N SER A 152 -5.95 -17.97 -1.13
CA SER A 152 -4.70 -17.51 -1.73
C SER A 152 -4.53 -16.01 -1.53
N SER A 153 -3.29 -15.56 -1.44
CA SER A 153 -2.95 -14.15 -1.33
C SER A 153 -1.68 -13.79 -2.08
N HIS A 154 -1.57 -12.52 -2.45
CA HIS A 154 -0.41 -11.93 -3.11
C HIS A 154 -0.12 -10.55 -2.52
N VAL A 155 1.15 -10.19 -2.41
CA VAL A 155 1.58 -8.89 -1.89
C VAL A 155 2.25 -8.11 -3.00
N GLU A 156 1.69 -6.94 -3.29
CA GLU A 156 2.24 -6.00 -4.28
C GLU A 156 2.55 -4.67 -3.59
N CYS A 157 3.77 -4.18 -3.76
CA CYS A 157 4.22 -2.92 -3.16
C CYS A 157 4.33 -1.83 -4.23
N PRO A 158 4.20 -0.55 -3.84
CA PRO A 158 4.48 0.56 -4.73
C PRO A 158 5.89 0.47 -5.31
N HIS A 159 6.02 0.73 -6.60
CA HIS A 159 7.33 0.71 -7.27
C HIS A 159 8.12 2.01 -7.06
N HIS A 160 7.43 3.07 -6.63
CA HIS A 160 8.04 4.37 -6.36
C HIS A 160 8.92 4.34 -5.12
N GLN A 161 10.13 4.89 -5.24
CA GLN A 161 11.10 5.01 -4.14
C GLN A 161 11.00 6.34 -3.37
N GLU A 162 10.29 7.33 -3.92
CA GLU A 162 10.23 8.68 -3.35
C GLU A 162 9.13 8.78 -2.28
N THR A 163 9.55 9.01 -1.03
CA THR A 163 8.63 9.31 0.06
C THR A 163 8.21 10.77 0.02
N ALA A 164 6.97 11.05 0.40
CA ALA A 164 6.43 12.42 0.43
C ALA A 164 7.19 13.33 1.40
N TRP A 165 7.84 12.75 2.41
CA TRP A 165 8.55 13.49 3.43
C TRP A 165 9.78 12.74 3.93
N ASN A 166 10.67 13.47 4.59
CA ASN A 166 11.83 12.95 5.28
C ASN A 166 12.11 13.78 6.54
N VAL A 167 12.85 13.20 7.48
CA VAL A 167 13.24 13.85 8.73
C VAL A 167 14.71 13.61 8.99
N SER A 168 15.40 14.67 9.37
CA SER A 168 16.78 14.64 9.86
C SER A 168 16.85 15.27 11.23
N MET A 169 17.83 14.86 12.00
CA MET A 169 18.03 15.35 13.37
C MET A 169 19.40 15.98 13.47
N SER A 170 19.44 17.15 14.10
CA SER A 170 20.64 17.95 14.31
C SER A 170 20.60 18.59 15.69
N THR A 171 21.76 19.01 16.20
CA THR A 171 21.84 19.80 17.43
C THR A 171 21.91 21.28 17.09
N TRP A 172 21.23 22.13 17.87
CA TRP A 172 21.31 23.58 17.75
C TRP A 172 21.43 24.19 19.15
N GLY A 173 22.64 24.58 19.54
CA GLY A 173 22.93 25.01 20.91
C GLY A 173 22.64 23.89 21.92
N LEU A 174 21.77 24.17 22.90
CA LEU A 174 21.29 23.20 23.90
C LEU A 174 19.92 22.59 23.52
N GLN A 175 19.53 22.61 22.24
CA GLN A 175 18.25 22.04 21.80
C GLN A 175 18.48 21.01 20.69
N LEU A 176 17.58 20.02 20.65
CA LEU A 176 17.55 19.04 19.58
C LEU A 176 16.63 19.57 18.47
N ARG A 177 17.14 19.72 17.25
CA ARG A 177 16.42 20.25 16.09
C ARG A 177 16.09 19.12 15.12
N LEU A 178 14.81 18.83 14.97
CA LEU A 178 14.29 17.99 13.88
C LEU A 178 14.01 18.87 12.68
N ARG A 179 14.62 18.55 11.54
CA ARG A 179 14.39 19.18 10.24
C ARG A 179 13.56 18.23 9.40
N LEU A 180 12.32 18.61 9.14
CA LEU A 180 11.37 17.84 8.34
C LEU A 180 11.23 18.49 6.97
N THR A 181 11.36 17.70 5.91
CA THR A 181 11.16 18.12 4.53
C THR A 181 9.96 17.38 3.97
N SER A 182 8.98 18.09 3.43
CA SER A 182 7.77 17.52 2.85
C SER A 182 7.50 18.11 1.47
N SER A 183 7.23 17.25 0.49
CA SER A 183 6.81 17.65 -0.85
C SER A 183 5.32 18.04 -0.93
N ILE A 184 4.58 17.83 0.16
CA ILE A 184 3.16 18.15 0.31
C ILE A 184 2.87 18.84 1.64
N PRO A 185 1.80 19.65 1.71
CA PRO A 185 1.33 20.20 2.98
C PRO A 185 1.01 19.06 3.96
N ALA A 186 1.71 19.01 5.09
CA ALA A 186 1.55 17.94 6.06
C ALA A 186 1.60 18.42 7.51
N ALA A 187 0.99 17.63 8.40
CA ALA A 187 1.12 17.76 9.86
C ALA A 187 2.03 16.65 10.39
N PHE A 188 3.00 17.02 11.23
CA PHE A 188 3.92 16.08 11.85
C PHE A 188 3.80 16.13 13.36
N SER A 189 3.90 14.96 13.98
CA SER A 189 4.01 14.81 15.42
C SER A 189 5.28 14.06 15.77
N ALA A 190 5.90 14.46 16.87
CA ALA A 190 7.11 13.86 17.41
C ALA A 190 6.97 13.66 18.91
N THR A 191 7.54 12.56 19.41
CA THR A 191 7.46 12.19 20.83
C THR A 191 8.73 11.45 21.22
N LEU A 192 9.05 11.49 22.51
CA LEU A 192 10.14 10.72 23.07
C LEU A 192 9.85 9.22 22.97
N CYS A 193 10.89 8.45 22.70
CA CYS A 193 10.81 7.00 22.66
C CYS A 193 11.48 6.40 23.89
N GLN A 194 10.71 5.71 24.73
CA GLN A 194 11.24 4.92 25.83
C GLN A 194 11.39 3.45 25.38
N ARG A 195 12.60 2.89 25.52
CA ARG A 195 12.83 1.47 25.19
C ARG A 195 12.21 0.60 26.27
N ARG A 196 11.19 -0.16 25.92
CA ARG A 196 10.57 -1.17 26.79
C ARG A 196 10.52 -2.51 26.07
N GLY A 197 11.21 -3.52 26.61
CA GLY A 197 11.22 -4.87 26.02
C GLY A 197 11.74 -4.96 24.58
N GLY A 198 12.59 -4.01 24.13
CA GLY A 198 13.08 -3.97 22.75
C GLY A 198 12.18 -3.23 21.76
N GLN A 199 11.00 -2.77 22.18
CA GLN A 199 10.12 -1.92 21.37
C GLN A 199 10.10 -0.47 21.89
N CYS A 200 9.78 0.44 20.98
CA CYS A 200 9.68 1.87 21.24
C CYS A 200 8.26 2.23 21.68
N GLU A 201 8.07 2.55 22.96
CA GLU A 201 6.80 3.10 23.45
C GLU A 201 6.86 4.64 23.44
N PRO A 202 5.85 5.32 22.87
CA PRO A 202 5.80 6.77 22.81
C PRO A 202 5.50 7.38 24.20
N GLU A 203 6.35 8.30 24.65
CA GLU A 203 6.25 9.00 25.93
C GLU A 203 5.89 10.47 25.71
N ALA A 204 4.97 10.99 26.53
CA ALA A 204 4.60 12.40 26.54
C ALA A 204 5.80 13.29 26.96
N PRO A 205 5.86 14.57 26.55
CA PRO A 205 4.87 15.30 25.76
C PRO A 205 4.97 15.05 24.25
N LEU A 206 3.85 15.23 23.57
CA LEU A 206 3.74 15.13 22.11
C LEU A 206 3.90 16.52 21.50
N TYR A 207 4.85 16.66 20.59
CA TYR A 207 5.16 17.90 19.90
C TYR A 207 4.58 17.83 18.48
N THR A 208 3.89 18.87 18.03
CA THR A 208 3.26 18.89 16.71
C THR A 208 3.65 20.14 15.94
N VAL A 209 3.88 19.99 14.65
CA VAL A 209 4.11 21.10 13.72
C VAL A 209 3.28 20.87 12.46
N THR A 210 2.66 21.92 11.95
CA THR A 210 1.83 21.87 10.74
C THR A 210 2.40 22.80 9.68
N GLN A 211 2.43 22.33 8.44
CA GLN A 211 2.77 23.20 7.32
C GLN A 211 1.59 24.14 7.02
N VAL A 212 1.80 25.44 7.19
CA VAL A 212 0.80 26.44 6.81
C VAL A 212 1.05 26.82 5.36
N SER A 213 0.13 26.47 4.45
CA SER A 213 0.16 26.96 3.08
C SER A 213 -0.13 28.47 3.10
N GLY A 214 0.89 29.28 2.82
CA GLY A 214 0.79 30.73 2.82
C GLY A 214 -0.08 31.26 1.68
N ALA A 215 -1.37 31.48 1.94
CA ALA A 215 -2.22 32.41 1.21
C ALA A 215 -3.38 32.85 2.12
N GLY A 216 -3.29 34.06 2.68
CA GLY A 216 -4.38 34.63 3.47
C GLY A 216 -3.94 35.72 4.46
N LEU A 217 -3.62 36.90 3.95
CA LEU A 217 -3.67 38.14 4.73
C LEU A 217 -5.10 38.34 5.27
N GLY A 218 -5.25 38.58 6.57
CA GLY A 218 -6.52 39.01 7.15
C GLY A 218 -6.71 38.59 8.60
N GLY A 219 -6.01 39.25 9.53
CA GLY A 219 -6.29 39.13 10.95
C GLY A 219 -7.65 39.75 11.29
N HIS A 220 -8.55 38.96 11.86
CA HIS A 220 -9.65 39.45 12.68
C HIS A 220 -9.51 38.89 14.10
N MET A 221 -9.29 39.81 15.03
CA MET A 221 -9.11 39.55 16.45
C MET A 221 -10.49 39.27 17.08
N GLY A 222 -10.79 37.99 17.34
CA GLY A 222 -11.95 37.54 18.10
C GLY A 222 -11.54 37.26 19.55
N ARG A 223 -12.06 38.07 20.48
CA ARG A 223 -11.83 38.00 21.93
C ARG A 223 -12.85 37.05 22.57
N GLY A 224 -12.41 35.97 23.21
CA GLY A 224 -13.29 35.13 24.05
C GLY A 224 -12.78 33.72 24.39
N ASP A 225 -12.27 33.60 25.62
CA ASP A 225 -12.35 32.47 26.56
C ASP A 225 -11.65 31.09 26.38
N ARG A 226 -11.03 30.72 27.51
CA ARG A 226 -10.62 29.41 28.06
C ARG A 226 -9.30 28.79 27.61
N ALA A 227 -8.26 29.14 28.39
CA ALA A 227 -6.92 28.56 28.38
C ALA A 227 -6.95 27.04 28.56
N THR A 228 -6.65 26.32 27.48
CA THR A 228 -6.08 24.97 27.54
C THR A 228 -4.57 25.15 27.39
N LEU A 229 -3.79 24.65 28.34
CA LEU A 229 -2.33 24.78 28.40
C LEU A 229 -1.68 24.24 27.13
N THR A 230 -1.54 25.13 26.14
CA THR A 230 -0.70 24.95 24.96
C THR A 230 0.68 25.42 25.37
N CYS A 231 1.64 24.49 25.43
CA CYS A 231 3.03 24.84 25.62
C CYS A 231 3.43 25.76 24.44
N PRO A 232 4.03 26.95 24.67
CA PRO A 232 4.33 27.93 23.61
C PRO A 232 5.51 27.53 22.70
N CYS A 233 5.76 26.24 22.50
CA CYS A 233 6.78 25.73 21.59
C CYS A 233 6.32 25.73 20.11
N ALA A 234 5.42 26.63 19.72
CA ALA A 234 5.14 26.90 18.31
C ALA A 234 6.32 27.71 17.75
N LEU A 235 7.34 26.98 17.31
CA LEU A 235 8.48 27.59 16.64
C LEU A 235 8.03 28.26 15.35
N GLN A 236 8.46 29.52 15.24
CA GLN A 236 8.36 30.32 14.03
C GLN A 236 8.87 29.51 12.82
N PRO A 237 8.26 29.65 11.65
CA PRO A 237 8.91 29.30 10.40
C PRO A 237 10.11 30.24 10.22
N GLU A 238 11.23 29.91 10.85
CA GLU A 238 12.52 30.58 10.67
C GLU A 238 13.00 30.29 9.24
N GLY A 239 12.67 31.19 8.30
CA GLY A 239 13.33 31.31 7.00
C GLY A 239 13.49 30.01 6.19
N SER A 240 12.62 29.03 6.38
CA SER A 240 12.75 27.71 5.77
C SER A 240 12.23 27.73 4.33
N ALA A 241 12.94 27.04 3.42
CA ALA A 241 12.52 26.89 2.04
C ALA A 241 11.09 26.30 1.97
N PRO A 242 10.29 26.59 0.92
CA PRO A 242 8.95 26.01 0.80
C PRO A 242 9.02 24.48 0.92
N GLY A 243 8.30 23.90 1.91
CA GLY A 243 8.33 22.46 2.19
C GLY A 243 9.17 22.05 3.41
N GLU A 244 9.85 22.98 4.08
CA GLU A 244 10.71 22.66 5.22
C GLU A 244 10.17 23.20 6.56
N LEU A 245 10.15 22.32 7.56
CA LEU A 245 9.66 22.58 8.92
C LEU A 245 10.75 22.22 9.94
N ALA A 246 10.84 23.01 11.01
CA ALA A 246 11.74 22.75 12.11
C ALA A 246 10.97 22.59 13.42
N LEU A 247 11.26 21.52 14.14
CA LEU A 247 10.76 21.30 15.49
C LEU A 247 11.96 21.29 16.45
N LEU A 248 11.98 22.20 17.42
CA LEU A 248 13.00 22.20 18.47
C LEU A 248 12.42 21.55 19.72
N LEU A 249 13.11 20.50 20.13
CA LEU A 249 12.83 19.76 21.34
C LEU A 249 13.70 20.29 22.47
N PRO A 250 13.21 20.26 23.72
CA PRO A 250 13.95 20.74 24.88
C PRO A 250 15.31 20.04 25.09
N VAL A 251 16.19 20.68 25.86
CA VAL A 251 17.53 20.14 26.19
C VAL A 251 17.45 18.78 26.91
N GLN A 252 16.38 18.53 27.69
CA GLN A 252 16.22 17.30 28.47
C GLN A 252 16.08 16.05 27.58
N VAL A 253 15.85 16.26 26.29
CA VAL A 253 15.62 15.23 25.27
C VAL A 253 16.93 14.88 24.53
N LEU A 254 18.02 15.61 24.77
CA LEU A 254 19.34 15.33 24.18
C LEU A 254 19.83 13.96 24.64
N GLY A 255 20.20 13.10 23.70
CA GLY A 255 20.63 11.72 23.96
C GLY A 255 19.51 10.67 23.91
N SER A 256 18.24 11.09 23.82
CA SER A 256 17.10 10.16 23.68
C SER A 256 16.72 9.94 22.22
N CYS A 257 16.09 8.79 21.94
CA CYS A 257 15.50 8.55 20.63
C CYS A 257 14.16 9.27 20.50
N VAL A 258 13.86 9.77 19.31
CA VAL A 258 12.63 10.50 19.01
C VAL A 258 11.87 9.78 17.91
N LEU A 259 10.59 9.50 18.14
CA LEU A 259 9.69 8.90 17.16
C LEU A 259 8.91 10.01 16.46
N VAL A 260 8.93 10.01 15.13
CA VAL A 260 8.31 11.04 14.29
C VAL A 260 7.37 10.40 13.28
N TRP A 261 6.19 10.98 13.08
CA TRP A 261 5.20 10.50 12.12
C TRP A 261 4.30 11.64 11.62
N ARG A 262 3.63 11.39 10.49
CA ARG A 262 2.57 12.26 9.99
C ARG A 262 1.28 12.06 10.78
N SER A 263 0.72 13.14 11.33
CA SER A 263 -0.46 13.09 12.20
C SER A 263 -1.78 13.45 11.50
N ASP A 264 -1.71 13.87 10.24
CA ASP A 264 -2.84 14.17 9.35
C ASP A 264 -3.38 12.95 8.59
N VAL A 265 -2.60 11.87 8.54
CA VAL A 265 -2.95 10.61 7.86
C VAL A 265 -3.31 9.51 8.85
N ARG A 266 -4.09 8.51 8.40
CA ARG A 266 -4.50 7.37 9.22
C ARG A 266 -3.41 6.30 9.30
N PHE A 267 -2.77 6.03 8.17
CA PHE A 267 -1.74 5.00 8.03
C PHE A 267 -0.39 5.69 7.84
N ALA A 268 0.16 6.16 8.95
CA ALA A 268 1.43 6.89 8.98
C ALA A 268 2.62 5.94 9.18
N ARG A 269 3.70 6.15 8.43
CA ARG A 269 4.99 5.57 8.79
C ARG A 269 5.54 6.29 10.01
N LYS A 270 6.07 5.51 10.96
CA LYS A 270 6.81 6.05 12.11
C LYS A 270 8.31 5.90 11.87
N GLN A 271 9.07 6.97 12.05
CA GLN A 271 10.52 6.98 11.93
C GLN A 271 11.14 7.27 13.30
N LEU A 272 12.08 6.40 13.72
CA LEU A 272 12.81 6.56 14.97
C LEU A 272 14.19 7.15 14.67
N LEU A 273 14.52 8.29 15.28
CA LEU A 273 15.82 8.93 15.18
C LEU A 273 16.52 8.87 16.54
N CYS A 274 17.75 8.35 16.58
CA CYS A 274 18.57 8.27 17.80
C CYS A 274 19.89 9.03 17.58
N PRO A 275 20.33 9.85 18.55
CA PRO A 275 21.50 10.73 18.37
C PRO A 275 22.83 9.99 18.33
N ASP A 276 22.92 8.78 18.88
CA ASP A 276 24.12 7.94 18.86
C ASP A 276 23.87 6.57 18.21
N SER A 277 24.91 6.09 17.50
CA SER A 277 24.93 4.84 16.74
C SER A 277 24.96 3.56 17.58
N GLU A 278 24.98 3.64 18.91
CA GLU A 278 25.09 2.47 19.81
C GLU A 278 23.82 1.58 19.85
N TRP A 279 22.74 1.95 19.17
CA TRP A 279 21.55 1.10 19.01
C TRP A 279 21.62 0.11 17.84
N ARG A 280 22.66 0.18 17.01
CA ARG A 280 22.81 -0.68 15.82
C ARG A 280 23.54 -2.00 16.10
N SER A 281 24.03 -2.20 17.32
CA SER A 281 24.79 -3.39 17.71
C SER A 281 24.55 -3.76 19.18
N ARG A 282 23.47 -4.49 19.44
CA ARG A 282 23.33 -5.50 20.51
C ARG A 282 21.99 -6.21 20.41
#